data_AF-A0A524E2P7-F1
#
_entry.id   AF-A0A524E2P7-F1
#
_cell.length_a   1.000
_cell.length_b   1.000
_cell.length_c   1.000
_cell.angle_alpha   90.00
_cell.angle_beta   90.00
_cell.angle_gamma   90.00
#
_symmetry.space_group_name_H-M   'P 1'
#
loop_
_entity.id
_entity.type
_entity.pdbx_description
1 polymer ?
#
loop_
_entity_poly.entity_id
_entity_poly.type
_entity_poly.pdbx_seq_one_letter_code
_entity_poly.pdbx_strand_id
1 'polypeptide(L)'
;MSKKMDAGFLPVNVGSPDRLKVSRIAQILIDALGLPDTRIRYTGDARGWDGDVVKTDMDISLLQSYGWAPQFSAEDAILSQIKWLVDDYGSIDR
;
A
#
# COMPACT_ATOMS: atom_id res chain seq x y z
N MET A 1 -2.27 -20.05 15.90
CA MET A 1 -2.68 -19.93 17.32
C MET A 1 -3.89 -19.00 17.39
N SER A 2 -5.10 -19.55 17.55
CA SER A 2 -6.29 -18.73 17.80
C SER A 2 -6.45 -18.56 19.30
N LYS A 3 -6.27 -17.32 19.78
CA LYS A 3 -6.62 -16.90 21.13
C LYS A 3 -8.15 -16.84 21.15
N LYS A 4 -8.81 -17.54 22.08
CA LYS A 4 -10.27 -17.44 22.27
C LYS A 4 -10.61 -15.97 22.47
N MET A 5 -11.38 -15.40 21.54
CA MET A 5 -11.93 -14.06 21.65
C MET A 5 -13.21 -14.10 22.48
N ASP A 6 -13.45 -13.05 23.25
CA ASP A 6 -14.67 -12.91 24.04
C ASP A 6 -15.90 -12.82 23.13
N ALA A 7 -17.01 -13.38 23.57
CA ALA A 7 -18.27 -13.36 22.84
C ALA A 7 -18.76 -11.91 22.64
N GLY A 8 -19.11 -11.55 21.40
CA GLY A 8 -19.65 -10.24 21.04
C GLY A 8 -18.72 -9.31 20.27
N PHE A 9 -17.47 -9.71 20.01
CA PHE A 9 -16.52 -8.95 19.19
C PHE A 9 -15.97 -9.81 18.04
N LEU A 10 -15.92 -9.25 16.83
CA LEU A 10 -15.35 -9.89 15.64
C LEU A 10 -14.39 -8.91 14.95
N PRO A 11 -13.05 -9.07 15.09
CA PRO A 11 -12.08 -8.33 14.31
C PRO A 11 -12.10 -8.86 12.88
N VAL A 12 -12.14 -7.93 11.94
CA VAL A 12 -12.15 -8.22 10.51
C VAL A 12 -11.02 -7.41 9.88
N ASN A 13 -10.13 -8.09 9.14
CA ASN A 13 -9.12 -7.39 8.36
C ASN A 13 -9.78 -6.72 7.16
N VAL A 14 -9.46 -5.45 6.93
CA VAL A 14 -9.86 -4.70 5.74
C VAL A 14 -8.59 -4.32 5.01
N GLY A 15 -8.47 -4.69 3.74
CA GLY A 15 -7.28 -4.36 2.96
C GLY A 15 -7.29 -4.95 1.56
N SER A 16 -6.16 -4.83 0.86
CA SER A 16 -5.97 -5.38 -0.48
C SER A 16 -5.38 -6.80 -0.41
N PRO A 17 -5.73 -7.70 -1.34
CA PRO A 17 -5.03 -8.98 -1.52
C PRO A 17 -3.64 -8.81 -2.14
N ASP A 18 -3.34 -7.63 -2.70
CA ASP A 18 -2.11 -7.37 -3.42
C ASP A 18 -0.97 -6.98 -2.47
N ARG A 19 0.25 -7.36 -2.85
CA ARG A 19 1.48 -6.88 -2.21
C ARG A 19 2.41 -6.27 -3.24
N LEU A 20 2.90 -5.09 -2.93
CA LEU A 20 3.90 -4.39 -3.75
C LEU A 20 5.21 -4.23 -2.98
N LYS A 21 6.33 -4.30 -3.71
CA LYS A 21 7.63 -3.88 -3.18
C LYS A 21 7.66 -2.35 -3.08
N VAL A 22 8.31 -1.81 -2.06
CA VAL A 22 8.51 -0.36 -1.93
C VAL A 22 9.19 0.25 -3.16
N SER A 23 10.13 -0.47 -3.78
CA SER A 23 10.76 -0.04 -5.04
C SER A 23 9.79 0.04 -6.22
N ARG A 24 8.74 -0.80 -6.25
CA ARG A 24 7.70 -0.71 -7.28
C ARG A 24 6.86 0.55 -7.08
N ILE A 25 6.52 0.89 -5.83
CA ILE A 25 5.81 2.13 -5.49
C ILE A 25 6.63 3.35 -5.94
N ALA A 26 7.94 3.37 -5.65
CA ALA A 26 8.83 4.44 -6.10
C ALA A 26 8.90 4.55 -7.64
N GLN A 27 8.90 3.42 -8.36
CA GLN A 27 8.87 3.43 -9.82
C GLN A 27 7.55 3.99 -10.37
N ILE A 28 6.40 3.58 -9.80
CA ILE A 28 5.08 4.11 -10.18
C ILE A 28 5.05 5.63 -10.04
N LEU A 29 5.61 6.18 -8.96
CA LEU A 29 5.74 7.62 -8.76
C LEU A 29 6.58 8.29 -9.85
N ILE A 30 7.77 7.74 -10.16
CA ILE A 30 8.67 8.29 -11.19
C ILE A 30 7.97 8.32 -12.56
N ASP A 31 7.28 7.23 -12.90
CA ASP A 31 6.58 7.09 -14.18
C ASP A 31 5.39 8.04 -14.26
N ALA A 32 4.54 8.08 -13.22
CA ALA A 32 3.33 8.90 -13.18
C ALA A 32 3.62 10.41 -13.17
N LEU A 33 4.75 10.82 -12.59
CA LEU A 33 5.17 12.23 -12.52
C LEU A 33 6.08 12.65 -13.68
N GLY A 34 6.46 11.73 -14.58
CA GLY A 34 7.29 12.05 -15.74
C GLY A 34 8.69 12.55 -15.37
N LEU A 35 9.35 11.85 -14.44
CA LEU A 35 10.66 12.20 -13.86
C LEU A 35 11.78 11.22 -14.28
N PRO A 36 12.09 11.07 -15.59
CA PRO A 36 12.96 10.01 -16.10
C PRO A 36 14.39 10.02 -15.56
N ASP A 37 14.87 11.18 -15.10
CA ASP A 37 16.23 11.34 -14.55
C ASP A 37 16.34 11.00 -13.06
N THR A 38 15.22 10.67 -12.40
CA THR A 38 15.19 10.32 -10.97
C THR A 38 15.76 8.93 -10.74
N ARG A 39 16.62 8.81 -9.71
CA ARG A 39 17.25 7.53 -9.33
C ARG A 39 16.75 7.07 -7.97
N ILE A 40 16.37 5.80 -7.88
CA ILE A 40 16.06 5.16 -6.59
C ILE A 40 17.37 4.86 -5.87
N ARG A 41 17.59 5.46 -4.71
CA ARG A 41 18.68 5.14 -3.79
C ARG A 41 18.13 4.43 -2.56
N TYR A 42 18.58 3.20 -2.35
CA TYR A 42 18.26 2.45 -1.13
C TYR A 42 19.12 2.95 0.02
N THR A 43 18.51 3.07 1.20
CA THR A 43 19.16 3.49 2.44
C THR A 43 18.66 2.61 3.58
N GLY A 44 19.41 2.55 4.68
CA GLY A 44 19.16 1.60 5.77
C GLY A 44 19.53 0.16 5.40
N ASP A 45 19.09 -0.78 6.24
CA ASP A 45 19.29 -2.22 6.04
C ASP A 45 18.02 -2.83 5.42
N ALA A 46 17.57 -4.00 5.90
CA ALA A 46 16.35 -4.65 5.43
C ALA A 46 15.04 -3.96 5.89
N ARG A 47 15.12 -2.93 6.73
CA ARG A 47 14.00 -2.19 7.33
C ARG A 47 14.23 -0.69 7.18
N GLY A 48 13.15 0.08 7.09
CA GLY A 48 13.24 1.54 7.03
C GLY A 48 13.65 2.18 8.36
N TRP A 49 13.17 1.64 9.48
CA TRP A 49 13.44 2.12 10.84
C TRP A 49 13.20 1.02 11.90
N ASP A 50 13.58 1.26 13.14
CA ASP A 50 13.36 0.33 14.25
C ASP A 50 11.86 0.10 14.50
N GLY A 51 11.44 -1.16 14.38
CA GLY A 51 10.04 -1.57 14.48
C GLY A 51 9.28 -1.65 13.15
N ASP A 52 9.91 -1.30 12.02
CA ASP A 52 9.29 -1.42 10.70
C ASP A 52 9.02 -2.89 10.31
N VAL A 53 7.84 -3.12 9.74
CA VAL A 53 7.38 -4.43 9.27
C VAL A 53 7.68 -4.55 7.78
N VAL A 54 8.74 -5.30 7.46
CA VAL A 54 9.25 -5.46 6.08
C VAL A 54 8.22 -6.06 5.12
N LYS A 55 7.34 -6.93 5.63
CA LYS A 55 6.32 -7.62 4.84
C LYS A 55 5.02 -7.66 5.62
N THR A 56 3.99 -7.08 5.04
CA THR A 56 2.64 -7.10 5.58
C THR A 56 1.74 -7.82 4.59
N ASP A 57 1.07 -8.85 5.07
CA ASP A 57 0.00 -9.56 4.36
C ASP A 57 -1.19 -9.66 5.33
N MET A 58 -2.40 -9.48 4.83
CA MET A 58 -3.62 -9.61 5.64
C MET A 58 -4.57 -10.60 4.98
N ASP A 59 -5.05 -11.56 5.77
CA ASP A 59 -6.11 -12.45 5.32
C ASP A 59 -7.46 -11.73 5.40
N ILE A 60 -8.03 -11.43 4.23
CA ILE A 60 -9.32 -10.74 4.06
C ILE A 60 -10.46 -11.71 3.73
N SER A 61 -10.25 -13.03 3.80
CA SER A 61 -11.25 -14.04 3.45
C SER A 61 -12.55 -13.90 4.23
N LEU A 62 -12.46 -13.55 5.52
CA LEU A 62 -13.63 -13.28 6.36
C LEU A 62 -14.46 -12.11 5.81
N LEU A 63 -13.81 -11.01 5.44
CA LEU A 63 -14.52 -9.86 4.88
C LEU A 63 -15.14 -10.19 3.52
N GLN A 64 -14.41 -10.92 2.68
CA GLN A 64 -14.91 -11.41 1.39
C GLN A 64 -16.12 -12.34 1.53
N SER A 65 -16.19 -13.13 2.59
CA SER A 65 -17.35 -14.01 2.86
C SER A 65 -18.65 -13.24 3.10
N TYR A 66 -18.57 -11.95 3.47
CA TYR A 66 -19.72 -11.04 3.58
C TYR A 66 -20.06 -10.33 2.26
N GLY A 67 -19.44 -10.71 1.14
CA GLY A 67 -19.69 -10.14 -0.18
C GLY A 67 -18.91 -8.86 -0.48
N TRP A 68 -17.98 -8.45 0.39
CA TRP A 68 -17.11 -7.31 0.15
C TRP A 68 -15.94 -7.67 -0.77
N ALA A 69 -15.54 -6.75 -1.64
CA ALA A 69 -14.32 -6.87 -2.45
C ALA A 69 -13.66 -5.50 -2.64
N PRO A 70 -12.31 -5.44 -2.72
CA PRO A 70 -11.62 -4.21 -3.07
C PRO A 70 -11.97 -3.79 -4.50
N GLN A 71 -12.21 -2.49 -4.70
CA GLN A 71 -12.59 -1.94 -6.02
C GLN A 71 -11.39 -1.58 -6.90
N PHE A 72 -10.20 -1.45 -6.30
CA PHE A 72 -8.97 -1.04 -6.95
C PHE A 72 -7.87 -2.03 -6.63
N SER A 73 -6.97 -2.28 -7.60
CA SER A 73 -5.69 -2.91 -7.30
C SER A 73 -4.80 -1.97 -6.47
N ALA A 74 -3.75 -2.51 -5.85
CA ALA A 74 -2.79 -1.66 -5.14
C ALA A 74 -2.13 -0.62 -6.07
N GLU A 75 -1.83 -0.96 -7.33
CA GLU A 75 -1.24 0.00 -8.27
C GLU A 75 -2.25 1.08 -8.69
N ASP A 76 -3.50 0.72 -8.96
CA ASP A 76 -4.55 1.69 -9.33
C ASP A 76 -4.83 2.68 -8.19
N ALA A 77 -4.87 2.18 -6.95
CA ALA A 77 -5.06 3.00 -5.77
C ALA A 77 -3.90 4.01 -5.59
N ILE A 78 -2.65 3.58 -5.82
CA ILE A 78 -1.47 4.45 -5.78
C ILE A 78 -1.56 5.51 -6.88
N LEU A 79 -1.87 5.13 -8.12
CA LEU A 79 -2.01 6.08 -9.24
C LEU A 79 -3.11 7.11 -8.98
N SER A 80 -4.26 6.66 -8.47
CA SER A 80 -5.35 7.54 -8.08
C SER A 80 -4.92 8.55 -7.01
N GLN A 81 -4.16 8.08 -6.00
CA GLN A 81 -3.66 8.94 -4.94
C GLN A 81 -2.60 9.93 -5.42
N ILE A 82 -1.70 9.52 -6.33
CA ILE A 82 -0.73 10.43 -6.96
C ILE A 82 -1.46 11.53 -7.72
N LYS A 83 -2.47 11.18 -8.52
CA LYS A 83 -3.27 12.16 -9.25
C LYS A 83 -3.92 13.16 -8.29
N TRP A 84 -4.56 12.66 -7.22
CA TRP A 84 -5.19 13.51 -6.22
C TRP A 84 -4.18 14.46 -5.56
N LEU A 85 -2.99 13.98 -5.20
CA LEU A 85 -1.93 14.82 -4.63
C LEU A 85 -1.46 15.91 -5.59
N VAL A 86 -1.31 15.61 -6.88
CA VAL A 86 -0.91 16.59 -7.90
C VAL A 86 -2.01 17.63 -8.12
N ASP A 87 -3.27 17.20 -8.16
CA ASP A 87 -4.41 18.10 -8.34
C ASP A 87 -4.54 19.08 -7.15
N ASP A 88 -4.30 18.61 -5.92
CA ASP A 88 -4.52 19.40 -4.70
C ASP A 88 -3.30 20.23 -4.27
N TYR A 89 -2.07 19.76 -4.57
CA TYR A 89 -0.83 20.41 -4.10
C TYR A 89 0.09 20.88 -5.22
N GLY A 90 -0.27 20.64 -6.48
CA GLY A 90 0.51 21.02 -7.65
C GLY A 90 1.52 19.95 -8.09
N SER A 91 2.05 20.12 -9.30
CA SER A 91 3.11 19.25 -9.83
C SER A 91 4.46 19.54 -9.20
N ILE A 92 5.38 18.58 -9.31
CA ILE A 92 6.79 18.82 -8.98
C ILE A 92 7.41 19.65 -10.10
N ASP A 93 7.84 20.87 -9.77
CA ASP A 93 8.60 21.73 -10.69
C ASP A 93 9.93 21.08 -11.06
N ARG A 94 10.32 21.20 -12.34
CA ARG A 94 11.59 20.68 -12.88
C ARG A 94 12.75 21.65 -12.65
#